data_AF-A0A2T6SPD0-F1
#
_entry.id   AF-A0A2T6SPD0-F1
#
_cell.length_a   1.000
_cell.length_b   1.000
_cell.length_c   1.000
_cell.angle_alpha   90.00
_cell.angle_beta   90.00
_cell.angle_gamma   90.00
#
_symmetry.space_group_name_H-M   'P 1'
#
loop_
_entity.id
_entity.type
_entity.pdbx_description
1 polymer ?
#
loop_
_entity_poly.entity_id
_entity_poly.type
_entity_poly.pdbx_seq_one_letter_code
_entity_poly.pdbx_strand_id
1 'polypeptide(L)' 'MILEVKDLKTYFFTDKGVNKAVDGVSFGLKKSQTLCIVGESGSGKSITSLSILG' A
#
# COMPACT_ATOMS: atom_id res chain seq x y z
N MET A 1 -7.65 -15.10 9.58
CA MET A 1 -6.90 -14.00 8.94
C MET A 1 -7.30 -12.73 9.66
N ILE A 2 -6.36 -11.83 9.99
CA ILE A 2 -6.68 -10.59 10.73
C ILE A 2 -6.74 -9.37 9.81
N LEU A 3 -6.04 -9.42 8.67
CA LEU A 3 -6.10 -8.40 7.62
C LEU A 3 -6.05 -9.10 6.27
N GLU A 4 -6.91 -8.66 5.34
CA GLU A 4 -6.86 -9.03 3.93
C GLU A 4 -6.94 -7.75 3.10
N VAL A 5 -5.94 -7.51 2.27
CA VAL A 5 -5.85 -6.39 1.33
C VAL A 5 -5.88 -6.96 -0.07
N LYS A 6 -6.80 -6.48 -0.91
CA LYS A 6 -6.98 -6.92 -2.29
C LYS A 6 -7.01 -5.73 -3.23
N ASP A 7 -6.22 -5.79 -4.29
CA ASP A 7 -6.12 -4.80 -5.37
C ASP A 7 -6.05 -3.34 -4.87
N LEU A 8 -5.28 -3.10 -3.81
CA LEU A 8 -5.16 -1.78 -3.20
C LEU A 8 -4.53 -0.80 -4.19
N LYS A 9 -5.22 0.31 -4.42
CA LYS A 9 -4.79 1.38 -5.33
C LYS A 9 -4.90 2.72 -4.63
N THR A 10 -3.85 3.51 -4.74
CA THR A 10 -3.83 4.89 -4.24
C THR A 10 -3.07 5.74 -5.24
N TYR A 11 -3.83 6.54 -5.98
CA TYR A 11 -3.31 7.36 -7.08
C TYR A 11 -3.47 8.83 -6.73
N PHE A 12 -2.42 9.59 -6.99
CA PHE A 12 -2.41 11.04 -6.86
C PHE A 12 -2.52 11.66 -8.24
N PHE A 13 -3.54 12.48 -8.44
CA PHE A 13 -3.78 13.19 -9.68
C PHE A 13 -3.18 14.60 -9.56
N THR A 14 -2.26 14.94 -10.45
CA THR A 14 -1.58 16.23 -10.47
C THR A 14 -1.61 16.80 -11.89
N ASP A 15 -1.34 18.10 -12.05
CA ASP A 15 -1.24 18.73 -13.38
C ASP A 15 -0.12 18.12 -14.24
N LYS A 16 0.86 17.45 -13.61
CA LYS A 16 1.96 16.74 -14.29
C LYS A 16 1.60 15.29 -14.66
N GLY A 17 0.37 14.85 -14.37
CA GLY A 17 -0.11 13.50 -14.62
C GLY A 17 -0.46 12.73 -13.35
N VAL A 18 -0.73 11.44 -13.52
CA VAL A 18 -1.15 10.52 -12.45
C VAL A 18 0.07 9.83 -11.84
N ASN A 19 0.32 10.06 -10.56
CA ASN A 19 1.29 9.29 -9.79
C ASN A 19 0.58 8.10 -9.13
N LYS A 20 0.95 6.89 -9.52
CA LYS A 20 0.40 5.65 -8.96
C LYS A 20 1.23 5.18 -7.77
N ALA A 21 1.06 5.81 -6.62
CA ALA A 21 1.88 5.53 -5.44
C ALA A 21 1.67 4.10 -4.88
N VAL A 22 0.47 3.55 -5.03
CA VAL A 22 0.17 2.13 -4.78
C VAL A 22 -0.67 1.64 -5.95
N ASP A 23 -0.26 0.56 -6.62
CA ASP A 23 -0.91 0.07 -7.83
C ASP A 23 -1.15 -1.45 -7.77
N GLY A 24 -2.33 -1.84 -7.30
CA GLY A 24 -2.81 -3.23 -7.32
C GLY A 24 -2.16 -4.15 -6.28
N VAL A 25 -1.79 -3.61 -5.12
CA VAL A 25 -1.12 -4.38 -4.06
C VAL A 25 -2.14 -5.28 -3.34
N SER A 26 -1.81 -6.57 -3.22
CA SER A 26 -2.64 -7.56 -2.53
C SER A 26 -1.80 -8.39 -1.55
N PHE A 27 -2.24 -8.51 -0.30
CA PHE A 27 -1.60 -9.35 0.71
C PHE A 27 -2.56 -9.66 1.86
N GLY A 28 -2.21 -10.67 2.67
CA GLY A 28 -2.94 -11.01 3.89
C GLY A 28 -2.01 -11.10 5.08
N LEU A 29 -2.55 -10.82 6.27
CA LEU A 29 -1.89 -11.01 7.56
C LEU A 29 -2.70 -11.99 8.40
N LYS A 30 -2.06 -13.04 8.91
CA LYS A 30 -2.70 -13.95 9.88
C LYS A 30 -2.48 -13.43 11.30
N LYS A 31 -3.27 -13.97 12.23
CA LYS A 31 -3.06 -13.70 13.66
C LYS A 31 -1.64 -14.13 14.05
N SER A 32 -0.99 -13.33 14.89
CA SER A 32 0.39 -13.57 15.37
C SER A 32 1.47 -13.52 14.29
N GLN A 33 1.23 -12.87 13.15
CA GLN A 33 2.25 -12.58 12.15
C GLN A 33 2.67 -11.11 12.19
N THR A 34 3.93 -10.85 11.88
CA THR A 34 4.48 -9.52 11.65
C THR A 34 4.73 -9.33 10.17
N LEU A 35 4.21 -8.25 9.59
CA LEU A 35 4.48 -7.83 8.22
C LEU A 35 5.39 -6.60 8.22
N CYS A 36 6.43 -6.62 7.39
CA CYS A 36 7.32 -5.49 7.18
C CYS A 36 7.25 -5.07 5.70
N ILE A 37 7.11 -3.78 5.43
CA ILE A 37 7.12 -3.20 4.08
C ILE A 37 8.46 -2.48 3.89
N VAL A 38 9.26 -2.95 2.93
CA VAL A 38 10.62 -2.45 2.66
C VAL A 38 10.77 -2.03 1.21
N GLY A 39 11.76 -1.18 0.92
CA GLY A 39 11.99 -0.61 -0.40
C GLY A 39 12.63 0.78 -0.36
N GLU A 40 13.07 1.28 -1.50
CA GLU A 40 13.73 2.58 -1.67
C GLU A 40 12.82 3.77 -1.38
N SER A 41 13.40 4.95 -1.15
CA SER A 41 12.61 6.17 -0.97
C SER A 41 11.68 6.41 -2.16
N GLY A 42 10.41 6.74 -1.90
CA GLY A 42 9.39 6.95 -2.94
C GLY A 42 8.67 5.71 -3.46
N SER A 43 9.03 4.49 -3.02
CA SER A 43 8.43 3.24 -3.52
C SER A 43 7.00 2.93 -3.03
N GLY A 44 6.31 3.88 -2.37
CA GLY A 44 4.92 3.67 -1.92
C GLY A 44 4.74 3.01 -0.55
N LYS A 45 5.81 2.76 0.23
CA LYS A 45 5.72 2.11 1.57
C LYS A 45 4.77 2.82 2.54
N SER A 46 5.03 4.10 2.81
CA SER A 46 4.23 4.89 3.74
C SER A 46 2.79 5.06 3.25
N ILE A 47 2.62 5.21 1.92
CA ILE A 47 1.29 5.31 1.31
C ILE A 47 0.54 3.99 1.49
N THR A 48 1.18 2.84 1.28
CA THR A 48 0.55 1.52 1.52
C THR A 48 0.06 1.41 2.96
N SER A 49 0.88 1.77 3.95
CA SER A 49 0.47 1.75 5.35
C SER A 49 -0.69 2.71 5.63
N LEU A 50 -0.61 3.95 5.13
CA LEU A 50 -1.67 4.96 5.32
C LEU A 50 -2.99 4.54 4.68
N SER A 51 -2.95 3.97 3.47
CA SER A 51 -4.14 3.51 2.74
C SER A 51 -4.85 2.35 3.43
N ILE A 52 -4.19 1.62 4.32
CA ILE A 52 -4.78 0.53 5.13
C ILE A 52 -5.32 1.06 6.47
N LEU A 53 -4.69 2.11 7.01
CA LEU A 53 -5.02 2.68 8.32
C LEU A 53 -6.14 3.73 8.30
N GLY A 54 -6.63 4.10 7.10
CA GLY A 54 -7.57 5.20 6.82
C GLY A 54 -8.55 5.57 7.93
#